data_AF-A0A357F3C2-F1
#
_entry.id   AF-A0A357F3C2-F1
#
_cell.length_a   1.000
_cell.length_b   1.000
_cell.length_c   1.000
_cell.angle_alpha   90.00
_cell.angle_beta   90.00
_cell.angle_gamma   90.00
#
_symmetry.space_group_name_H-M   'P 1'
#
loop_
_entity.id
_entity.type
_entity.pdbx_description
1 polymer ?
#
loop_
_entity_poly.entity_id
_entity_poly.type
_entity_poly.pdbx_seq_one_letter_code
_entity_poly.pdbx_strand_id
1 'polypeptide(L)'
;MKFRGGMPLLGMTRVFGMYRMANSMALLDSHIRGVGPDKALGGRGFDNYSWHTDLPPGHPMVTGQQTVEFDLNSVEHAKTIVVWGMNWITTKMPDAHWLTEARVKGTRVIVIACEYSATATKGDDVVVVRPGTTPALALGFANVIMRENLYDKEYVRHWTDMPILVRMDTLKYLKASEVFGGGPAELKLTQVTPTGEKEPPPAKQTIQNIIP
;
A
#
# COMPACT_ATOMS: atom_id res chain seq x y z
N MET A 1 -7.21 23.35 -16.20
CA MET A 1 -7.07 23.80 -14.78
C MET A 1 -6.74 22.60 -13.91
N LYS A 2 -5.83 22.77 -12.93
CA LYS A 2 -5.44 21.71 -11.98
C LYS A 2 -6.24 21.88 -10.68
N PHE A 3 -7.19 20.99 -10.44
CA PHE A 3 -7.98 20.99 -9.21
C PHE A 3 -7.30 20.08 -8.20
N ARG A 4 -6.58 20.69 -7.25
CA ARG A 4 -5.96 19.98 -6.14
C ARG A 4 -6.22 20.75 -4.86
N GLY A 5 -6.95 20.15 -3.92
CA GLY A 5 -6.98 20.66 -2.56
C GLY A 5 -5.62 20.41 -1.90
N GLY A 6 -5.06 21.44 -1.25
CA GLY A 6 -4.08 21.18 -0.19
C GLY A 6 -4.76 20.41 0.95
N MET A 7 -3.99 19.68 1.77
CA MET A 7 -4.54 18.91 2.89
C MET A 7 -5.54 19.69 3.77
N PRO A 8 -5.32 20.99 4.08
CA PRO A 8 -6.30 21.79 4.84
C PRO A 8 -7.65 21.97 4.11
N LEU A 9 -7.61 22.17 2.79
CA LEU A 9 -8.80 22.42 1.98
C LEU A 9 -9.63 21.13 1.77
N LEU A 10 -8.96 19.97 1.75
CA LEU A 10 -9.63 18.66 1.66
C LEU A 10 -10.48 18.36 2.90
N GLY A 11 -10.03 18.75 4.09
CA GLY A 11 -10.83 18.64 5.32
C GLY A 11 -12.12 19.47 5.23
N MET A 12 -12.03 20.73 4.80
CA MET A 12 -13.19 21.62 4.66
C MET A 12 -14.16 21.21 3.56
N THR A 13 -13.64 20.70 2.43
CA THR A 13 -14.46 20.34 1.27
C THR A 13 -14.95 18.89 1.30
N ARG A 14 -14.72 18.19 2.41
CA ARG A 14 -14.92 16.74 2.57
C ARG A 14 -14.23 15.95 1.45
N VAL A 15 -12.95 15.62 1.62
CA VAL A 15 -12.05 14.69 0.87
C VAL A 15 -12.30 14.56 -0.65
N PHE A 16 -13.50 14.18 -1.05
CA PHE A 16 -14.00 14.09 -2.43
C PHE A 16 -14.53 15.41 -3.04
N GLY A 17 -14.65 16.50 -2.29
CA GLY A 17 -15.23 17.76 -2.80
C GLY A 17 -14.52 18.32 -4.03
N MET A 18 -13.18 18.31 -4.04
CA MET A 18 -12.39 18.78 -5.19
C MET A 18 -12.53 17.86 -6.42
N TYR A 19 -12.73 16.56 -6.21
CA TYR A 19 -13.00 15.62 -7.31
C TYR A 19 -14.38 15.87 -7.93
N ARG A 20 -15.39 16.19 -7.11
CA ARG A 20 -16.72 16.59 -7.61
C ARG A 20 -16.66 17.90 -8.38
N MET A 21 -15.89 18.88 -7.91
CA MET A 21 -15.66 20.13 -8.62
C MET A 21 -14.91 19.91 -9.94
N ALA A 22 -13.91 19.03 -9.97
CA ALA A 22 -13.23 18.67 -11.21
C ALA A 22 -14.20 18.06 -12.22
N ASN A 23 -15.11 17.19 -11.78
CA ASN A 23 -16.13 16.60 -12.64
C ASN A 23 -17.14 17.65 -13.16
N SER A 24 -17.54 18.62 -12.33
CA SER A 24 -18.49 19.67 -12.74
C SER A 24 -17.94 20.63 -13.80
N MET A 25 -16.62 20.63 -14.04
CA MET A 25 -16.02 21.38 -15.16
C MET A 25 -16.54 20.93 -16.52
N ALA A 26 -17.12 19.72 -16.64
CA ALA A 26 -17.81 19.31 -17.86
C ALA A 26 -18.99 20.25 -18.21
N LEU A 27 -19.67 20.82 -17.20
CA LEU A 27 -20.75 21.80 -17.43
C LEU A 27 -20.20 23.12 -17.99
N LEU A 28 -19.08 23.59 -17.43
CA LEU A 28 -18.39 24.79 -17.91
C LEU A 28 -17.88 24.58 -19.34
N ASP A 29 -17.31 23.42 -19.61
CA ASP A 29 -16.79 23.04 -20.91
C ASP A 29 -17.91 22.94 -21.98
N SER A 30 -19.05 22.35 -21.62
CA SER A 30 -20.26 22.35 -22.46
C SER A 30 -20.72 23.76 -22.79
N HIS A 31 -20.74 24.66 -21.80
CA HIS A 31 -21.13 26.05 -22.00
C HIS A 31 -20.15 26.82 -22.91
N ILE A 32 -18.84 26.67 -22.70
CA ILE A 32 -17.82 27.41 -23.45
C ILE A 32 -17.65 26.87 -24.88
N ARG A 33 -17.60 25.54 -25.05
CA ARG A 33 -17.39 24.91 -26.37
C ARG A 33 -18.69 24.67 -27.14
N GLY A 34 -19.86 24.87 -26.52
CA GLY A 34 -21.16 24.59 -27.13
C GLY A 34 -21.36 23.10 -27.47
N VAL A 35 -20.66 22.20 -26.76
CA VAL A 35 -20.74 20.76 -27.01
C VAL A 35 -21.82 20.09 -26.15
N GLY A 36 -22.48 19.09 -26.72
CA GLY A 36 -23.45 18.28 -25.98
C GLY A 36 -22.81 17.43 -24.86
N PRO A 37 -23.62 16.85 -23.95
CA PRO A 37 -23.13 16.13 -22.78
C PRO A 37 -22.11 15.01 -23.08
N ASP A 38 -22.29 14.31 -24.21
CA ASP A 38 -21.43 13.18 -24.61
C ASP A 38 -20.02 13.61 -25.03
N LYS A 39 -19.82 14.90 -25.34
CA LYS A 39 -18.56 15.48 -25.80
C LYS A 39 -17.95 16.47 -24.80
N ALA A 40 -18.66 16.74 -23.70
CA ALA A 40 -18.19 17.59 -22.63
C ALA A 40 -17.09 16.89 -21.82
N LEU A 41 -16.02 17.63 -21.49
CA LEU A 41 -14.86 17.11 -20.80
C LEU A 41 -14.71 17.77 -19.42
N GLY A 42 -14.64 16.94 -18.39
CA GLY A 42 -14.32 17.38 -17.02
C GLY A 42 -12.82 17.47 -16.76
N GLY A 43 -12.47 17.79 -15.52
CA GLY A 43 -11.10 17.71 -15.03
C GLY A 43 -10.58 16.27 -14.98
N ARG A 44 -9.29 16.08 -15.27
CA ARG A 44 -8.62 14.78 -15.15
C ARG A 44 -8.15 14.55 -13.71
N GLY A 45 -8.51 13.41 -13.16
CA GLY A 45 -7.96 12.93 -11.88
C GLY A 45 -6.48 12.56 -12.04
N PHE A 46 -5.67 12.94 -11.05
CA PHE A 46 -4.30 12.48 -10.92
C PHE A 46 -4.20 11.62 -9.67
N ASP A 47 -3.37 10.58 -9.75
CA ASP A 47 -3.06 9.80 -8.56
C ASP A 47 -2.25 10.67 -7.58
N ASN A 48 -2.76 10.76 -6.37
CA ASN A 48 -2.14 11.49 -5.29
C ASN A 48 -1.27 10.56 -4.44
N TYR A 49 -1.69 9.31 -4.25
CA TYR A 49 -1.15 8.47 -3.19
C TYR A 49 0.24 7.94 -3.55
N SER A 50 0.42 7.48 -4.79
CA SER A 50 1.76 7.10 -5.29
C SER A 50 2.61 8.34 -5.58
N TRP A 51 2.01 9.46 -5.99
CA TRP A 51 2.75 10.69 -6.28
C TRP A 51 3.41 11.30 -5.03
N HIS A 52 2.78 11.22 -3.86
CA HIS A 52 3.39 11.65 -2.59
C HIS A 52 4.31 10.60 -1.98
N THR A 53 4.43 9.42 -2.60
CA THR A 53 5.19 8.28 -2.08
C THR A 53 4.64 7.71 -0.78
N ASP A 54 3.39 8.06 -0.43
CA ASP A 54 2.71 7.52 0.75
C ASP A 54 2.10 6.14 0.47
N LEU A 55 1.82 5.81 -0.80
CA LEU A 55 1.47 4.45 -1.19
C LEU A 55 2.69 3.55 -0.94
N PRO A 56 2.59 2.51 -0.11
CA PRO A 56 3.70 1.60 0.15
C PRO A 56 3.75 0.53 -0.96
N PRO A 57 4.60 0.65 -2.00
CA PRO A 57 4.51 -0.22 -3.19
C PRO A 57 4.74 -1.70 -2.87
N GLY A 58 5.49 -2.01 -1.82
CA GLY A 58 5.70 -3.40 -1.37
C GLY A 58 4.41 -4.07 -0.87
N HIS A 59 3.46 -3.31 -0.31
CA HIS A 59 2.20 -3.88 0.18
C HIS A 59 1.33 -4.46 -0.95
N PRO A 60 0.96 -3.72 -2.02
CA PRO A 60 0.21 -4.28 -3.14
C PRO A 60 1.00 -5.34 -3.91
N MET A 61 2.34 -5.26 -3.97
CA MET A 61 3.16 -6.30 -4.59
C MET A 61 3.06 -7.65 -3.88
N VAL A 62 2.85 -7.66 -2.55
CA VAL A 62 2.77 -8.89 -1.75
C VAL A 62 1.33 -9.32 -1.51
N THR A 63 0.42 -8.39 -1.22
CA THR A 63 -0.95 -8.71 -0.76
C THR A 63 -2.02 -8.49 -1.82
N GLY A 64 -1.71 -7.77 -2.91
CA GLY A 64 -2.68 -7.34 -3.91
C GLY A 64 -3.66 -6.25 -3.43
N GLN A 65 -3.52 -5.76 -2.20
CA GLN A 65 -4.34 -4.66 -1.65
C GLN A 65 -3.58 -3.34 -1.74
N GLN A 66 -4.30 -2.22 -1.90
CA GLN A 66 -3.67 -0.90 -2.01
C GLN A 66 -2.81 -0.57 -0.79
N THR A 67 -3.43 -0.60 0.40
CA THR A 67 -2.80 -0.47 1.72
C THR A 67 -3.77 -1.05 2.76
N VAL A 68 -3.25 -1.76 3.76
CA VAL A 68 -4.00 -2.14 4.97
C VAL A 68 -3.18 -1.74 6.19
N GLU A 69 -3.78 -0.96 7.09
CA GLU A 69 -3.15 -0.44 8.30
C GLU A 69 -3.98 -0.78 9.54
N PHE A 70 -3.36 -0.73 10.71
CA PHE A 70 -4.01 -0.84 12.00
C PHE A 70 -4.20 0.54 12.63
N ASP A 71 -5.20 0.68 13.49
CA ASP A 71 -5.37 1.92 14.26
C ASP A 71 -4.27 2.06 15.32
N LEU A 72 -3.69 3.25 15.44
CA LEU A 72 -2.52 3.50 16.28
C LEU A 72 -2.74 3.22 17.78
N ASN A 73 -3.98 3.16 18.25
CA ASN A 73 -4.32 2.72 19.61
C ASN A 73 -4.07 1.21 19.83
N SER A 74 -4.06 0.40 18.78
CA SER A 74 -3.89 -1.06 18.85
C SER A 74 -2.53 -1.46 19.41
N VAL A 75 -1.56 -0.53 19.44
CA VAL A 75 -0.23 -0.77 20.00
C VAL A 75 -0.23 -1.07 21.48
N GLU A 76 -1.27 -0.70 22.22
CA GLU A 76 -1.44 -1.10 23.62
C GLU A 76 -1.63 -2.61 23.81
N HIS A 77 -2.02 -3.32 22.74
CA HIS A 77 -2.18 -4.77 22.74
C HIS A 77 -0.92 -5.52 22.29
N ALA A 78 0.15 -4.80 21.94
CA ALA A 78 1.42 -5.40 21.52
C ALA A 78 2.34 -5.64 22.73
N LYS A 79 3.17 -6.69 22.67
CA LYS A 79 4.27 -6.89 23.62
C LYS A 79 5.56 -6.19 23.17
N THR A 80 5.69 -5.96 21.87
CA THR A 80 6.83 -5.31 21.24
C THR A 80 6.36 -4.53 20.04
N ILE A 81 6.84 -3.29 19.92
CA ILE A 81 6.57 -2.40 18.79
C ILE A 81 7.90 -2.04 18.15
N VAL A 82 7.97 -2.18 16.82
CA VAL A 82 9.11 -1.72 16.03
C VAL A 82 8.67 -0.49 15.25
N VAL A 83 9.11 0.69 15.69
CA VAL A 83 8.90 1.95 14.99
C VAL A 83 10.01 2.13 13.97
N TRP A 84 9.74 1.75 12.71
CA TRP A 84 10.73 1.73 11.63
C TRP A 84 10.51 2.87 10.64
N GLY A 85 11.44 3.81 10.58
CA GLY A 85 11.42 4.91 9.61
C GLY A 85 10.32 5.95 9.85
N MET A 86 9.65 5.91 11.01
CA MET A 86 8.58 6.82 11.39
C MET A 86 9.01 7.69 12.57
N ASN A 87 8.84 9.01 12.45
CA ASN A 87 9.00 9.93 13.59
C ASN A 87 7.64 10.21 14.24
N TRP A 88 7.04 9.17 14.82
CA TRP A 88 5.69 9.16 15.39
C TRP A 88 5.37 10.39 16.24
N ILE A 89 6.25 10.74 17.19
CA ILE A 89 6.02 11.84 18.13
C ILE A 89 5.80 13.19 17.41
N THR A 90 6.44 13.42 16.27
CA THR A 90 6.32 14.70 15.53
C THR A 90 5.34 14.63 14.37
N THR A 91 5.22 13.49 13.69
CA THR A 91 4.40 13.36 12.47
C THR A 91 2.98 12.86 12.74
N LYS A 92 2.74 12.29 13.92
CA LYS A 92 1.43 11.80 14.39
C LYS A 92 1.16 12.32 15.79
N MET A 93 1.39 13.61 16.01
CA MET A 93 1.27 14.28 17.32
C MET A 93 -0.03 13.96 18.07
N PRO A 94 -1.23 13.96 17.44
CA PRO A 94 -2.48 13.66 18.16
C PRO A 94 -2.53 12.23 18.71
N ASP A 95 -1.86 11.28 18.06
CA ASP A 95 -1.88 9.86 18.40
C ASP A 95 -0.61 9.41 19.12
N ALA A 96 0.34 10.32 19.37
CA ALA A 96 1.64 10.01 19.96
C ALA A 96 1.52 9.48 21.41
N HIS A 97 0.44 9.84 22.11
CA HIS A 97 0.20 9.41 23.48
C HIS A 97 0.05 7.88 23.58
N TRP A 98 -0.57 7.22 22.60
CA TRP A 98 -0.74 5.77 22.56
C TRP A 98 0.59 5.01 22.62
N LEU A 99 1.61 5.49 21.91
CA LEU A 99 2.96 4.90 21.96
C LEU A 99 3.55 5.01 23.37
N THR A 100 3.44 6.18 23.99
CA THR A 100 3.98 6.41 25.33
C THR A 100 3.22 5.65 26.41
N GLU A 101 1.90 5.54 26.29
CA GLU A 101 1.05 4.78 27.20
C GLU A 101 1.33 3.28 27.10
N ALA A 102 1.43 2.74 25.88
CA ALA A 102 1.79 1.34 25.65
C ALA A 102 3.15 1.01 26.29
N ARG A 103 4.13 1.90 26.15
CA ARG A 103 5.44 1.74 26.80
C ARG A 103 5.35 1.72 28.32
N VAL A 104 4.59 2.64 28.93
CA VAL A 104 4.37 2.66 30.38
C VAL A 104 3.66 1.40 30.86
N LYS A 105 2.78 0.82 30.03
CA LYS A 105 2.11 -0.47 30.27
C LYS A 105 3.04 -1.70 30.09
N GLY A 106 4.31 -1.50 29.74
CA GLY A 106 5.32 -2.55 29.63
C GLY A 106 5.57 -3.05 28.20
N THR A 107 5.03 -2.39 27.18
CA THR A 107 5.34 -2.71 25.78
C THR A 107 6.76 -2.27 25.45
N ARG A 108 7.59 -3.18 24.94
CA ARG A 108 8.95 -2.84 24.50
C ARG A 108 8.90 -2.05 23.18
N VAL A 109 9.50 -0.87 23.15
CA VAL A 109 9.54 0.00 21.96
C VAL A 109 10.94 0.00 21.36
N ILE A 110 11.06 -0.46 20.12
CA ILE A 110 12.30 -0.44 19.35
C ILE A 110 12.18 0.60 18.25
N VAL A 111 13.12 1.53 18.15
CA VAL A 111 13.12 2.59 17.13
C VAL A 111 14.25 2.36 16.14
N ILE A 112 13.91 2.19 14.87
CA ILE A 112 14.87 2.07 13.77
C ILE A 112 14.74 3.31 12.88
N ALA A 113 15.78 4.14 12.85
CA ALA A 113 15.76 5.40 12.12
C ALA A 113 17.14 5.76 11.56
N CYS A 114 17.20 6.69 10.61
CA CYS A 114 18.49 7.18 10.08
C CYS A 114 19.14 8.26 10.96
N GLU A 115 18.44 8.72 11.98
CA GLU A 115 18.83 9.78 12.89
C GLU A 115 18.23 9.52 14.28
N TYR A 116 18.77 10.20 15.30
CA TYR A 116 18.19 10.18 16.64
C TYR A 116 16.99 11.14 16.71
N SER A 117 15.83 10.65 16.27
CA SER A 117 14.59 11.44 16.18
C SER A 117 13.93 11.71 17.53
N ALA A 118 12.91 12.57 17.58
CA ALA A 118 12.14 12.79 18.81
C ALA A 118 11.49 11.50 19.32
N THR A 119 11.11 10.61 18.40
CA THR A 119 10.56 9.28 18.74
C THR A 119 11.61 8.36 19.36
N ALA A 120 12.88 8.48 18.98
CA ALA A 120 13.97 7.72 19.60
C ALA A 120 14.08 7.97 21.11
N THR A 121 13.73 9.17 21.59
CA THR A 121 13.70 9.47 23.04
C THR A 121 12.69 8.65 23.84
N LYS A 122 11.74 7.99 23.15
CA LYS A 122 10.72 7.11 23.72
C LYS A 122 10.95 5.63 23.38
N GLY A 123 12.05 5.29 22.72
CA GLY A 123 12.46 3.91 22.49
C GLY A 123 13.21 3.33 23.69
N ASP A 124 13.00 2.05 23.95
CA ASP A 124 13.84 1.25 24.86
C ASP A 124 15.14 0.85 24.16
N ASP A 125 15.06 0.55 22.86
CA ASP A 125 16.20 0.30 22.00
C ASP A 125 16.16 1.22 20.79
N VAL A 126 17.30 1.79 20.41
CA VAL A 126 17.43 2.67 19.25
C VAL A 126 18.51 2.15 18.32
N VAL A 127 18.14 1.83 17.08
CA VAL A 127 19.05 1.39 16.03
C VAL A 127 19.16 2.50 14.98
N VAL A 128 20.28 3.20 14.98
CA VAL A 128 20.58 4.21 13.97
C VAL A 128 21.24 3.55 12.77
N VAL A 129 20.57 3.60 11.62
CA VAL A 129 21.03 3.00 10.36
C VAL A 129 21.47 4.05 9.36
N ARG A 130 22.25 3.67 8.35
CA ARG A 130 22.55 4.56 7.23
C ARG A 130 21.31 4.69 6.33
N PRO A 131 21.04 5.87 5.76
CA PRO A 131 19.99 6.03 4.75
C PRO A 131 20.16 5.02 3.60
N GLY A 132 19.06 4.37 3.22
CA GLY A 132 19.04 3.38 2.13
C GLY A 132 19.53 1.98 2.51
N THR A 133 19.97 1.73 3.75
CA THR A 133 20.46 0.39 4.16
C THR A 133 19.43 -0.45 4.92
N THR A 134 18.21 0.06 5.11
CA THR A 134 17.14 -0.66 5.82
C THR A 134 16.73 -1.99 5.16
N PRO A 135 16.74 -2.16 3.82
CA PRO A 135 16.44 -3.46 3.22
C PRO A 135 17.48 -4.53 3.60
N ALA A 136 18.76 -4.16 3.69
CA ALA A 136 19.81 -5.08 4.12
C ALA A 136 19.64 -5.51 5.59
N LEU A 137 19.21 -4.60 6.46
CA LEU A 137 18.86 -4.92 7.85
C LEU A 137 17.68 -5.91 7.92
N ALA A 138 16.62 -5.67 7.14
CA ALA A 138 15.45 -6.56 7.08
C ALA A 138 15.83 -7.98 6.60
N LEU A 139 16.68 -8.08 5.56
CA LEU A 139 17.22 -9.36 5.10
C LEU A 139 18.12 -10.04 6.14
N GLY A 140 18.86 -9.25 6.93
CA GLY A 140 19.62 -9.76 8.08
C GLY A 140 18.72 -10.41 9.13
N PHE A 141 17.60 -9.75 9.49
CA PHE A 141 16.59 -10.35 10.38
C PHE A 141 16.00 -11.63 9.80
N ALA A 142 15.61 -11.60 8.53
CA ALA A 142 15.08 -12.79 7.84
C ALA A 142 16.10 -13.95 7.85
N ASN A 143 17.39 -13.67 7.62
CA ASN A 143 18.45 -14.69 7.66
C ASN A 143 18.52 -15.38 9.03
N VAL A 144 18.54 -14.60 10.12
CA VAL A 144 18.59 -15.14 11.48
C VAL A 144 17.33 -15.95 11.79
N ILE A 145 16.15 -15.40 11.51
CA ILE A 145 14.85 -16.06 11.73
C ILE A 145 14.78 -17.41 11.01
N MET A 146 15.20 -17.46 9.74
CA MET A 146 15.16 -18.68 8.94
C MET A 146 16.22 -19.69 9.40
N ARG A 147 17.46 -19.24 9.63
CA ARG A 147 18.57 -20.10 10.06
C ARG A 147 18.30 -20.75 11.42
N GLU A 148 17.68 -20.00 12.33
CA GLU A 148 17.40 -20.45 13.70
C GLU A 148 15.98 -21.04 13.85
N ASN A 149 15.23 -21.18 12.75
CA ASN A 149 13.87 -21.72 12.72
C ASN A 149 12.88 -21.00 13.67
N LEU A 150 12.97 -19.68 13.76
CA LEU A 150 12.15 -18.84 14.66
C LEU A 150 10.81 -18.39 14.04
N TYR A 151 10.49 -18.83 12.82
CA TYR A 151 9.26 -18.48 12.12
C TYR A 151 8.14 -19.51 12.35
N ASP A 152 6.89 -19.07 12.19
CA ASP A 152 5.73 -19.96 12.19
C ASP A 152 5.63 -20.72 10.85
N LYS A 153 5.97 -22.00 10.90
CA LYS A 153 6.01 -22.89 9.73
C LYS A 153 4.62 -23.11 9.12
N GLU A 154 3.59 -23.24 9.95
CA GLU A 154 2.23 -23.47 9.49
C GLU A 154 1.69 -22.22 8.81
N TYR A 155 1.95 -21.05 9.39
CA TYR A 155 1.56 -19.79 8.77
C TYR A 155 2.23 -19.60 7.40
N VAL A 156 3.56 -19.78 7.32
CA VAL A 156 4.31 -19.62 6.07
C VAL A 156 3.79 -20.58 4.99
N ARG A 157 3.49 -21.83 5.35
CA ARG A 157 2.99 -22.83 4.41
C ARG A 157 1.59 -22.51 3.86
N HIS A 158 0.71 -21.94 4.68
CA HIS A 158 -0.69 -21.72 4.30
C HIS A 158 -0.94 -20.34 3.68
N TRP A 159 -0.18 -19.32 4.07
CA TRP A 159 -0.51 -17.92 3.78
C TRP A 159 0.55 -17.19 2.94
N THR A 160 1.56 -17.90 2.45
CA THR A 160 2.61 -17.31 1.59
C THR A 160 2.86 -18.16 0.36
N ASP A 161 3.58 -17.59 -0.60
CA ASP A 161 4.04 -18.28 -1.81
C ASP A 161 5.37 -19.02 -1.62
N MET A 162 5.97 -19.00 -0.43
CA MET A 162 7.22 -19.71 -0.14
C MET A 162 7.22 -21.22 -0.46
N PRO A 163 6.12 -22.00 -0.31
CA PRO A 163 6.13 -23.41 -0.67
C PRO A 163 5.90 -23.66 -2.19
N ILE A 164 5.75 -22.62 -3.01
CA ILE A 164 5.54 -22.77 -4.45
C ILE A 164 6.85 -23.16 -5.14
N LEU A 165 6.78 -24.16 -6.03
CA LEU A 165 7.94 -24.65 -6.76
C LEU A 165 8.36 -23.69 -7.88
N VAL A 166 9.65 -23.41 -7.95
CA VAL A 166 10.30 -22.64 -9.02
C VAL A 166 11.18 -23.58 -9.85
N ARG A 167 11.10 -23.47 -11.17
CA ARG A 167 11.97 -24.23 -12.07
C ARG A 167 13.36 -23.62 -12.13
N MET A 168 14.39 -24.44 -11.98
CA MET A 168 15.79 -23.98 -11.95
C MET A 168 16.35 -23.63 -13.34
N ASP A 169 15.71 -24.08 -14.42
CA ASP A 169 16.12 -23.80 -15.80
C ASP A 169 15.60 -22.45 -16.33
N THR A 170 14.40 -22.05 -15.92
CA THR A 170 13.72 -20.84 -16.40
C THR A 170 13.56 -19.76 -15.33
N LEU A 171 13.76 -20.11 -14.06
CA LEU A 171 13.54 -19.24 -12.89
C LEU A 171 12.09 -18.72 -12.80
N LYS A 172 11.13 -19.49 -13.33
CA LYS A 172 9.70 -19.22 -13.27
C LYS A 172 8.99 -20.24 -12.39
N TYR A 173 7.83 -19.88 -11.85
CA TYR A 173 6.97 -20.83 -11.15
C TYR A 173 6.61 -22.02 -12.04
N LEU A 174 6.64 -23.22 -11.46
CA LEU A 174 6.20 -24.44 -12.13
C LEU A 174 4.68 -24.37 -12.36
N LYS A 175 4.25 -24.48 -13.61
CA LYS A 175 2.82 -24.45 -13.97
C LYS A 175 2.24 -25.84 -14.02
N ALA A 176 1.00 -26.00 -13.55
CA ALA A 176 0.27 -27.27 -13.63
C ALA A 176 0.15 -27.79 -15.07
N SER A 177 -0.03 -26.89 -16.05
CA SER A 177 -0.12 -27.21 -17.48
C SER A 177 1.13 -27.91 -18.03
N GLU A 178 2.29 -27.67 -17.42
CA GLU A 178 3.57 -28.24 -17.83
C GLU A 178 3.78 -29.66 -17.27
N VAL A 179 3.05 -30.03 -16.21
CA VAL A 179 3.18 -31.34 -15.53
C VAL A 179 2.03 -32.27 -15.93
N PHE A 180 0.79 -31.77 -15.87
CA PHE A 180 -0.41 -32.58 -16.02
C PHE A 180 -1.12 -32.38 -17.37
N GLY A 181 -0.71 -31.38 -18.15
CA GLY A 181 -1.45 -30.91 -19.32
C GLY A 181 -2.72 -30.12 -18.94
N GLY A 182 -3.29 -29.40 -19.90
CA GLY A 182 -4.48 -28.57 -19.71
C GLY A 182 -4.19 -27.09 -19.44
N GLY A 183 -5.19 -26.24 -19.66
CA GLY A 183 -5.14 -24.79 -19.41
C GLY A 183 -5.63 -24.42 -18.00
N PRO A 184 -5.38 -23.18 -17.54
CA PRO A 184 -5.98 -22.67 -16.31
C PRO A 184 -7.52 -22.71 -16.40
N ALA A 185 -8.17 -22.86 -15.25
CA ALA A 185 -9.62 -22.77 -15.16
C ALA A 185 -10.13 -21.41 -15.66
N GLU A 186 -11.33 -21.41 -16.22
CA GLU A 186 -11.97 -20.20 -16.75
C GLU A 186 -12.25 -19.19 -15.60
N LEU A 187 -11.83 -17.95 -15.80
CA LEU A 187 -12.02 -16.87 -14.82
C LEU A 187 -13.47 -16.40 -14.85
N LYS A 188 -14.19 -16.54 -13.72
CA LYS A 188 -15.64 -16.21 -13.65
C LYS A 188 -15.92 -14.72 -13.40
N LEU A 189 -14.99 -13.99 -12.78
CA LEU A 189 -15.19 -12.61 -12.32
C LEU A 189 -14.14 -11.64 -12.86
N THR A 190 -13.27 -12.12 -13.74
CA THR A 190 -12.10 -11.38 -14.20
C THR A 190 -11.92 -11.59 -15.69
N GLN A 191 -11.80 -10.50 -16.44
CA GLN A 191 -11.49 -10.51 -17.86
C GLN A 191 -10.15 -9.83 -18.08
N VAL A 192 -9.27 -10.46 -18.87
CA VAL A 192 -8.05 -9.82 -19.34
C VAL A 192 -8.38 -9.10 -20.65
N THR A 193 -8.26 -7.78 -20.66
CA THR A 193 -8.58 -6.97 -21.84
C THR A 193 -7.49 -7.18 -22.89
N PRO A 194 -7.84 -7.57 -24.14
CA PRO A 194 -6.86 -7.72 -25.22
C PRO A 194 -6.08 -6.42 -25.48
N THR A 195 -4.81 -6.55 -25.87
CA THR A 195 -3.94 -5.40 -26.17
C THR A 195 -4.54 -4.56 -27.31
N GLY A 196 -4.93 -3.32 -26.99
CA GLY A 196 -5.54 -2.37 -27.94
C GLY A 196 -7.04 -2.15 -27.75
N GLU A 197 -7.72 -2.98 -26.96
CA GLU A 197 -9.10 -2.74 -26.56
C GLU A 197 -9.17 -1.82 -25.35
N LYS A 198 -10.17 -0.92 -25.34
CA LYS A 198 -10.45 -0.05 -24.20
C LYS A 198 -11.41 -0.74 -23.27
N GLU A 199 -11.10 -0.71 -21.99
CA GLU A 199 -12.02 -1.12 -20.95
C GLU A 199 -13.34 -0.32 -21.04
N PRO A 200 -14.47 -0.96 -20.76
CA PRO A 200 -15.72 -0.24 -20.64
C PRO A 200 -15.60 0.81 -19.52
N PRO A 201 -16.31 1.95 -19.62
CA PRO A 201 -16.29 2.98 -18.58
C PRO A 201 -16.58 2.38 -17.20
N PRO A 202 -15.98 2.87 -16.10
CA PRO A 202 -16.12 2.27 -14.76
C PRO A 202 -17.56 1.98 -14.34
N ALA A 203 -18.51 2.84 -14.73
CA ALA A 203 -19.94 2.68 -14.44
C ALA A 203 -20.60 1.47 -15.14
N LYS A 204 -19.94 0.86 -16.14
CA LYS A 204 -20.41 -0.29 -16.92
C LYS A 204 -19.58 -1.55 -16.67
N GLN A 205 -18.61 -1.51 -15.76
CA GLN A 205 -17.78 -2.66 -15.43
C GLN A 205 -18.54 -3.55 -14.43
N THR A 206 -18.93 -4.76 -14.86
CA THR A 206 -19.57 -5.78 -14.02
C THR A 206 -18.61 -6.88 -13.58
N ILE A 207 -17.40 -6.87 -14.14
CA ILE A 207 -16.31 -7.83 -13.91
C ILE A 207 -14.98 -7.06 -13.83
N GLN A 208 -13.99 -7.63 -13.14
CA GLN A 208 -12.68 -7.02 -12.98
C GLN A 208 -11.91 -7.09 -14.31
N ASN A 209 -11.61 -5.94 -14.90
CA ASN A 209 -10.80 -5.86 -16.11
C ASN A 209 -9.32 -5.73 -15.73
N ILE A 210 -8.48 -6.65 -16.22
CA ILE A 210 -7.03 -6.59 -16.08
C ILE A 210 -6.45 -6.18 -17.42
N ILE A 211 -5.73 -5.07 -17.45
CA ILE A 211 -4.99 -4.61 -18.62
C ILE A 211 -3.57 -5.19 -18.55
N PRO A 212 -3.12 -5.97 -19.54
CA PRO A 212 -1.77 -6.52 -19.60
C PRO A 212 -0.69 -5.49 -19.93
#